data_AF-A0A947XUE5-F1
#
_entry.id   AF-A0A947XUE5-F1
#
_cell.length_a   1.000
_cell.length_b   1.000
_cell.length_c   1.000
_cell.angle_alpha   90.00
_cell.angle_beta   90.00
_cell.angle_gamma   90.00
#
_symmetry.space_group_name_H-M   'P 1'
#
loop_
_entity.id
_entity.type
_entity.pdbx_description
1 polymer ?
#
loop_
_entity_poly.entity_id
_entity_poly.type
_entity_poly.pdbx_seq_one_letter_code
_entity_poly.pdbx_strand_id
1 'polypeptide(L)'
;MSTLRTLSVVLAATLTGACTMIPDYPRPAAPVPTTFPNAAPTGSPAAVPPADAIAWRDYFADARLREVIALALANNRDLRVAALNIEKARAQYRIQRADLFPAIGATASQTVQRLP
;
A
#
# COMPACT_ATOMS: atom_id res chain seq x y z
N MET A 1 -27.62 30.38 16.43
CA MET A 1 -28.63 29.47 15.84
C MET A 1 -28.33 29.11 14.37
N SER A 2 -27.88 30.06 13.53
CA SER A 2 -27.52 29.78 12.12
C SER A 2 -26.31 28.82 11.96
N THR A 3 -25.27 28.98 12.78
CA THR A 3 -24.05 28.15 12.78
C THR A 3 -24.29 26.69 13.18
N LEU A 4 -25.20 26.43 14.12
CA LEU A 4 -25.62 25.06 14.49
C LEU A 4 -26.40 24.39 13.35
N ARG A 5 -27.18 25.16 12.60
CA ARG A 5 -27.98 24.67 11.48
C ARG A 5 -27.13 24.34 10.25
N THR A 6 -26.09 25.13 9.96
CA THR A 6 -25.11 24.80 8.92
C THR A 6 -24.25 23.59 9.29
N LEU A 7 -23.84 23.46 10.55
CA LEU A 7 -23.10 22.29 11.04
C LEU A 7 -23.90 20.98 10.87
N SER A 8 -25.22 21.05 11.13
CA SER A 8 -26.14 19.91 11.01
C SER A 8 -26.30 19.43 9.55
N VAL A 9 -26.32 20.37 8.59
CA VAL A 9 -26.45 20.05 7.16
C VAL A 9 -25.16 19.44 6.61
N VAL A 10 -23.99 19.94 7.02
CA VAL A 10 -22.70 19.35 6.63
C VAL A 10 -22.57 17.94 7.19
N LEU A 11 -22.96 17.71 8.45
CA LEU A 11 -22.95 16.39 9.06
C LEU A 11 -23.86 15.41 8.30
N ALA A 12 -25.09 15.82 7.98
CA ALA A 12 -26.04 15.00 7.24
C ALA A 12 -25.55 14.63 5.82
N ALA A 13 -24.87 15.54 5.12
CA ALA A 13 -24.32 15.29 3.78
C ALA A 13 -23.15 14.28 3.79
N THR A 14 -22.39 14.20 4.89
CA THR A 14 -21.29 13.21 5.01
C THR A 14 -21.77 11.79 5.31
N LEU A 15 -22.96 11.63 5.87
CA LEU A 15 -23.53 10.33 6.24
C LEU A 15 -24.06 9.53 5.04
N THR A 16 -24.38 10.18 3.91
CA THR A 16 -24.95 9.51 2.73
C THR A 16 -23.93 8.80 1.82
N GLY A 17 -22.63 9.00 2.04
CA GLY A 17 -21.55 8.38 1.24
C GLY A 17 -21.00 7.06 1.79
N ALA A 18 -21.54 6.57 2.90
CA ALA A 18 -20.95 5.46 3.67
C ALA A 18 -21.23 4.05 3.10
N CYS A 19 -22.09 3.91 2.09
CA CYS A 19 -22.37 2.62 1.47
C CYS A 19 -21.32 2.28 0.42
N THR A 20 -20.43 1.33 0.74
CA THR A 20 -19.52 0.75 -0.25
C THR A 20 -20.20 -0.40 -1.00
N MET A 21 -20.07 -0.42 -2.32
CA MET A 21 -20.48 -1.56 -3.18
C MET A 21 -19.29 -2.46 -3.54
N ILE A 22 -18.19 -2.38 -2.79
CA ILE A 22 -17.04 -3.26 -3.00
C ILE A 22 -17.48 -4.69 -2.63
N PRO A 23 -17.40 -5.66 -3.57
CA PRO A 23 -17.69 -7.05 -3.26
C PRO A 23 -16.63 -7.63 -2.32
N ASP A 24 -17.00 -8.64 -1.54
CA ASP A 24 -16.02 -9.41 -0.77
C ASP A 24 -14.94 -9.97 -1.68
N TYR A 25 -13.69 -10.02 -1.19
CA TYR A 25 -12.56 -10.57 -1.93
C TYR A 25 -12.38 -12.06 -1.61
N PRO A 26 -12.83 -13.01 -2.47
CA PRO A 26 -12.49 -14.42 -2.33
C PRO A 26 -11.09 -14.66 -2.89
N ARG A 27 -10.15 -15.10 -2.04
CA ARG A 27 -8.84 -15.57 -2.50
C ARG A 27 -9.05 -16.84 -3.35
N PRO A 28 -8.62 -16.87 -4.62
CA PRO A 28 -8.71 -18.08 -5.44
C PRO A 28 -7.88 -19.22 -4.83
N ALA A 29 -8.37 -20.45 -4.97
CA ALA A 29 -7.57 -21.63 -4.64
C ALA A 29 -6.36 -21.71 -5.58
N ALA A 30 -5.18 -22.01 -5.03
CA ALA A 30 -3.97 -22.14 -5.81
C ALA A 30 -4.05 -23.43 -6.68
N PRO A 31 -3.88 -23.34 -8.01
CA PRO A 31 -3.99 -24.49 -8.92
C PRO A 31 -2.68 -25.30 -8.95
N VAL A 32 -2.17 -25.66 -7.77
CA VAL A 32 -0.91 -26.37 -7.59
C VAL A 32 -1.11 -27.58 -6.68
N PRO A 33 -0.29 -28.63 -6.81
CA PRO A 33 -0.28 -29.72 -5.85
C PRO A 33 -0.04 -29.23 -4.42
N THR A 34 -0.67 -29.87 -3.44
CA THR A 34 -0.51 -29.54 -2.02
C THR A 34 0.89 -29.87 -1.48
N THR A 35 1.63 -30.72 -2.18
CA THR A 35 3.00 -31.15 -1.83
C THR A 35 3.89 -31.15 -3.06
N PHE A 36 5.17 -30.80 -2.88
CA PHE A 36 6.16 -30.90 -3.95
C PHE A 36 6.45 -32.38 -4.29
N PRO A 37 6.71 -32.71 -5.57
CA PRO A 37 6.99 -34.09 -6.00
C PRO A 37 8.20 -34.75 -5.31
N ASN A 38 9.18 -33.96 -4.89
CA ASN A 38 10.42 -34.43 -4.23
C ASN A 38 10.50 -33.94 -2.77
N ALA A 39 9.37 -33.79 -2.09
CA ALA A 39 9.39 -33.48 -0.67
C ALA A 39 10.12 -34.61 0.07
N ALA A 40 11.33 -34.34 0.55
CA ALA A 40 12.07 -35.28 1.38
C ALA A 40 11.21 -35.65 2.60
N PRO A 41 11.30 -36.88 3.13
CA PRO A 41 10.64 -37.28 4.37
C PRO A 41 11.36 -36.58 5.52
N THR A 42 11.13 -35.28 5.64
CA THR A 42 11.51 -34.50 6.80
C THR A 42 10.51 -34.87 7.88
N GLY A 43 11.02 -35.49 8.96
CA GLY A 43 10.22 -35.78 10.13
C GLY A 43 9.45 -34.53 10.56
N SER A 44 8.17 -34.71 10.89
CA SER A 44 7.16 -33.73 11.29
C SER A 44 7.44 -32.25 10.89
N PRO A 45 6.70 -31.67 9.94
CA PRO A 45 6.89 -30.27 9.50
C PRO A 45 6.73 -29.21 10.60
N ALA A 46 6.39 -29.60 11.83
CA ALA A 46 6.26 -28.72 12.98
C ALA A 46 7.59 -28.36 13.69
N ALA A 47 8.71 -29.01 13.39
CA ALA A 47 9.95 -28.83 14.17
C ALA A 47 10.97 -27.83 13.57
N VAL A 48 10.84 -27.43 12.31
CA VAL A 48 11.79 -26.55 11.62
C VAL A 48 11.08 -25.25 11.21
N PRO A 49 11.63 -24.05 11.53
CA PRO A 49 11.06 -22.79 11.08
C PRO A 49 10.95 -22.74 9.56
N PRO A 50 9.89 -22.13 9.00
CA PRO A 50 9.79 -21.93 7.57
C PRO A 50 10.94 -21.02 7.09
N ALA A 51 11.38 -21.21 5.85
CA ALA A 51 12.60 -20.59 5.35
C ALA A 51 12.55 -19.04 5.33
N ASP A 52 11.36 -18.46 5.20
CA ASP A 52 11.12 -17.01 5.25
C ASP A 52 11.22 -16.41 6.67
N ALA A 53 11.09 -17.24 7.71
CA ALA A 53 11.31 -16.84 9.09
C ALA A 53 12.80 -16.82 9.48
N ILE A 54 13.67 -17.45 8.68
CA ILE A 54 15.12 -17.49 8.92
C ILE A 54 15.73 -16.20 8.38
N ALA A 55 16.40 -15.42 9.24
CA ALA A 55 17.12 -14.24 8.77
C ALA A 55 18.27 -14.66 7.84
N TRP A 56 18.42 -13.97 6.71
CA TRP A 56 19.47 -14.29 5.73
C TRP A 56 20.88 -14.34 6.34
N ARG A 57 21.13 -13.52 7.37
CA ARG A 57 22.42 -13.47 8.10
C ARG A 57 22.73 -14.76 8.85
N ASP A 58 21.71 -15.49 9.28
CA ASP A 58 21.86 -16.74 10.03
C ASP A 58 21.95 -17.94 9.07
N TYR A 59 21.50 -17.76 7.83
CA TYR A 59 21.62 -18.77 6.77
C TYR A 59 23.02 -18.79 6.13
N PHE A 60 23.61 -17.62 5.85
CA PHE A 60 24.93 -17.54 5.22
C PHE A 60 26.07 -17.57 6.25
N ALA A 61 26.82 -18.67 6.30
CA ALA A 61 27.92 -18.84 7.24
C ALA A 61 29.12 -17.90 6.96
N ASP A 62 29.43 -17.65 5.68
CA ASP A 62 30.58 -16.83 5.27
C ASP A 62 30.41 -15.35 5.68
N ALA A 63 31.35 -14.84 6.48
CA ALA A 63 31.37 -13.46 6.94
C ALA A 63 31.56 -12.45 5.80
N ARG A 64 32.44 -12.74 4.83
CA ARG A 64 32.70 -11.86 3.68
C ARG A 64 31.48 -11.75 2.79
N LEU A 65 30.78 -12.87 2.57
CA LEU A 65 29.52 -12.86 1.81
C LEU A 65 28.46 -12.00 2.51
N ARG A 66 28.36 -12.10 3.84
CA ARG A 66 27.41 -11.28 4.61
C ARG A 66 27.68 -9.78 4.49
N GLU A 67 28.95 -9.37 4.46
CA GLU A 67 29.33 -7.97 4.23
C GLU A 67 28.95 -7.48 2.83
N VAL A 68 29.19 -8.30 1.80
CA VAL A 68 28.83 -7.95 0.42
C VAL A 68 27.30 -7.83 0.27
N ILE A 69 26.53 -8.73 0.89
CA ILE A 69 25.06 -8.64 0.90
C ILE A 69 24.61 -7.35 1.59
N ALA A 70 25.19 -7.02 2.75
CA ALA A 70 24.85 -5.79 3.47
C ALA A 70 25.17 -4.53 2.62
N LEU A 71 26.32 -4.51 1.96
CA LEU A 71 26.71 -3.42 1.07
C LEU A 71 25.75 -3.30 -0.12
N ALA A 72 25.34 -4.43 -0.71
CA ALA A 72 24.38 -4.46 -1.80
C ALA A 72 23.01 -3.95 -1.34
N LEU A 73 22.48 -4.43 -0.21
CA LEU A 73 21.19 -3.96 0.32
C LEU A 73 21.19 -2.45 0.60
N ALA A 74 22.32 -1.89 1.03
CA ALA A 74 22.44 -0.45 1.30
C ALA A 74 22.58 0.40 0.02
N ASN A 75 23.24 -0.11 -1.01
CA ASN A 75 23.66 0.69 -2.18
C ASN A 75 22.97 0.34 -3.49
N ASN A 76 22.22 -0.77 -3.55
CA ASN A 76 21.56 -1.22 -4.77
C ASN A 76 20.50 -0.22 -5.23
N ARG A 77 20.68 0.29 -6.45
CA ARG A 77 19.83 1.32 -7.05
C ARG A 77 18.47 0.78 -7.46
N ASP A 78 18.40 -0.48 -7.84
CA ASP A 78 17.13 -1.14 -8.17
C ASP A 78 16.25 -1.28 -6.92
N LEU A 79 16.82 -1.72 -5.79
CA LEU A 79 16.11 -1.75 -4.51
C LEU A 79 15.64 -0.36 -4.07
N ARG A 80 16.45 0.68 -4.32
CA ARG A 80 16.05 2.07 -4.06
C ARG A 80 14.89 2.52 -4.96
N VAL A 81 14.90 2.15 -6.23
CA VAL A 81 13.79 2.42 -7.16
C VAL A 81 12.53 1.70 -6.69
N ALA A 82 12.62 0.44 -6.28
CA ALA A 82 11.50 -0.31 -5.73
C ALA A 82 10.91 0.36 -4.46
N ALA A 83 11.76 0.82 -3.54
CA ALA A 83 11.32 1.56 -2.36
C ALA A 83 10.62 2.87 -2.73
N LEU A 84 11.16 3.64 -3.68
CA LEU A 84 10.53 4.87 -4.18
C LEU A 84 9.20 4.61 -4.90
N ASN A 85 9.05 3.47 -5.57
CA ASN A 85 7.78 3.09 -6.19
C ASN A 85 6.68 2.86 -5.14
N ILE A 86 7.04 2.32 -3.96
CA ILE A 86 6.11 2.18 -2.83
C ILE A 86 5.70 3.57 -2.31
N GLU A 87 6.65 4.50 -2.17
CA GLU A 87 6.36 5.87 -1.74
C GLU A 87 5.48 6.61 -2.76
N LYS A 88 5.74 6.43 -4.05
CA LYS A 88 4.92 6.95 -5.15
C LYS A 88 3.49 6.42 -5.05
N ALA A 89 3.31 5.10 -4.90
CA ALA A 89 1.99 4.50 -4.75
C ALA A 89 1.26 5.05 -3.51
N ARG A 90 1.97 5.22 -2.39
CA ARG A 90 1.41 5.83 -1.17
C ARG A 90 1.01 7.29 -1.39
N ALA A 91 1.79 8.07 -2.13
CA ALA A 91 1.44 9.46 -2.47
C ALA A 91 0.19 9.53 -3.36
N GLN A 92 0.10 8.66 -4.38
CA GLN A 92 -1.08 8.53 -5.23
C GLN A 92 -2.32 8.16 -4.42
N TYR A 93 -2.20 7.21 -3.49
CA TYR A 93 -3.29 6.88 -2.57
C TYR A 93 -3.72 8.08 -1.71
N ARG A 94 -2.77 8.88 -1.20
CA ARG A 94 -3.11 10.10 -0.42
C ARG A 94 -3.87 11.13 -1.25
N ILE A 95 -3.54 11.29 -2.53
CA ILE A 95 -4.26 12.19 -3.44
C ILE A 95 -5.71 11.69 -3.63
N GLN A 96 -5.89 10.41 -3.97
CA GLN A 96 -7.21 9.80 -4.11
C GLN A 96 -8.05 9.91 -2.84
N ARG A 97 -7.42 9.74 -1.67
CA ARG A 97 -8.08 9.92 -0.38
C ARG A 97 -8.43 11.39 -0.10
N ALA A 98 -7.65 12.34 -0.61
CA ALA A 98 -7.91 13.77 -0.44
C ALA A 98 -9.19 14.21 -1.17
N ASP A 99 -9.54 13.54 -2.28
CA ASP A 99 -10.78 13.79 -3.04
C ASP A 99 -12.05 13.47 -2.24
N LEU A 100 -11.95 12.75 -1.12
CA LEU A 100 -13.06 12.55 -0.18
C LEU A 100 -13.39 13.81 0.64
N PHE A 101 -12.53 14.84 0.61
CA PHE A 101 -12.70 16.09 1.34
C PHE A 101 -12.98 17.26 0.39
N PRO A 102 -13.71 18.29 0.83
CA PRO A 102 -13.93 19.48 0.01
C PRO A 102 -12.62 20.24 -0.23
N ALA A 103 -12.35 20.62 -1.48
CA ALA A 103 -11.24 21.51 -1.83
C ALA A 103 -11.57 22.95 -1.43
N ILE A 104 -10.68 23.58 -0.66
CA ILE A 104 -10.81 24.98 -0.24
C ILE A 104 -9.82 25.81 -1.06
N GLY A 105 -10.32 26.77 -1.83
CA GLY A 105 -9.52 27.69 -2.63
C GLY A 105 -10.25 29.02 -2.86
N ALA A 106 -9.51 30.06 -3.23
CA ALA A 106 -10.06 31.36 -3.57
C ALA A 106 -9.71 31.68 -5.03
N THR A 107 -10.69 32.14 -5.81
CA THR A 107 -10.52 32.54 -7.20
C THR A 107 -11.07 33.95 -7.42
N ALA A 108 -10.39 34.74 -8.25
CA ALA A 108 -10.84 36.07 -8.67
C ALA A 108 -10.80 36.13 -10.20
N SER A 109 -11.91 36.52 -10.82
CA SER A 109 -12.03 36.62 -12.28
C SER A 109 -12.77 37.89 -12.67
N GLN A 110 -12.30 38.54 -13.73
CA GLN A 110 -12.95 39.70 -14.36
C GLN A 110 -13.16 39.41 -15.84
N THR A 111 -14.41 39.54 -16.31
CA THR A 111 -14.77 39.38 -17.73
C THR A 111 -15.19 40.72 -18.29
N VAL A 112 -14.61 41.14 -19.41
CA VAL A 112 -15.01 42.35 -20.15
C VAL A 112 -15.35 41.95 -21.58
N GLN A 113 -16.59 42.20 -22.00
CA GLN A 113 -17.06 41.92 -23.36
C GLN A 113 -17.60 43.21 -23.98
N ARG A 114 -17.16 43.54 -25.19
CA ARG A 114 -17.72 44.64 -25.99
C ARG A 114 -18.41 44.03 -27.21
N LEU A 115 -19.73 44.17 -27.29
CA LEU A 115 -20.50 43.80 -28.48
C LEU A 115 -20.46 44.97 -29.48
N PRO A 116 -20.28 44.70 -30.80
CA PRO A 116 -20.39 45.72 -31.84
C PRO A 116 -21.81 46.26 -31.98
#